data_AF-A0A7Z9T7P4-F1
#
_entry.id   AF-A0A7Z9T7P4-F1
#
_cell.length_a   1.000
_cell.length_b   1.000
_cell.length_c   1.000
_cell.angle_alpha   90.00
_cell.angle_beta   90.00
_cell.angle_gamma   90.00
#
_symmetry.space_group_name_H-M   'P 1'
#
loop_
_entity.id
_entity.type
_entity.pdbx_description
1 polymer ?
#
loop_
_entity_poly.entity_id
_entity_poly.type
_entity_poly.pdbx_seq_one_letter_code
_entity_poly.pdbx_strand_id
1 'polypeptide(L)'
;MIISKKTLPRRTVLRGLGTAMALPMLDAMVPALSGISGRAAEPVRRLGWVYCPNGMAMDAWMPAPKESLELSTTLSPLAPYRDQTVVVSGLAQGQAEALGDGNGEHTRATATWLNGIHPRETEGADVRGGKTADQIAADQLGRTTPLSSLELAIDQDFLVGSCDNGYSCIYMNTIAWRDETTPLP
;
A
#
# COMPACT_ATOMS: atom_id res chain seq x y z
N MET A 1 39.68 -10.66 -56.27
CA MET A 1 39.53 -11.14 -54.88
C MET A 1 40.77 -10.73 -54.09
N ILE A 2 40.63 -9.78 -53.16
CA ILE A 2 41.77 -9.31 -52.35
C ILE A 2 41.84 -10.16 -51.09
N ILE A 3 42.82 -11.07 -51.00
CA ILE A 3 43.10 -11.84 -49.79
C ILE A 3 44.12 -11.05 -48.96
N SER A 4 43.66 -10.43 -47.87
CA SER A 4 44.54 -9.75 -46.92
C SER A 4 45.07 -10.75 -45.89
N LYS A 5 46.37 -11.09 -45.95
CA LYS A 5 47.09 -11.94 -44.97
C LYS A 5 47.29 -11.25 -43.61
N LYS A 6 46.23 -10.67 -43.04
CA LYS A 6 46.28 -10.03 -41.71
C LYS A 6 46.07 -11.09 -40.63
N THR A 7 46.95 -11.11 -39.64
CA THR A 7 46.85 -11.95 -38.44
C THR A 7 46.67 -11.05 -37.22
N LEU A 8 45.85 -11.47 -36.26
CA LEU A 8 45.70 -10.76 -35.00
C LEU A 8 46.90 -11.08 -34.09
N PRO A 9 47.64 -10.08 -33.59
CA PRO A 9 48.74 -10.33 -32.66
C PRO A 9 48.24 -10.97 -31.37
N ARG A 10 48.96 -11.96 -30.85
CA ARG A 10 48.64 -12.64 -29.56
C ARG A 10 48.40 -11.64 -28.42
N ARG A 11 49.15 -10.54 -28.38
CA ARG A 11 48.99 -9.48 -27.36
C ARG A 11 47.63 -8.77 -27.46
N THR A 12 47.10 -8.58 -28.67
CA THR A 12 45.77 -8.00 -28.89
C THR A 12 44.69 -8.92 -28.37
N VAL A 13 44.82 -10.23 -28.65
CA VAL A 13 43.90 -11.26 -28.14
C VAL A 13 43.91 -11.30 -26.61
N LEU A 14 45.10 -11.34 -26.00
CA LEU A 14 45.24 -11.39 -24.53
C LEU A 14 44.74 -10.13 -23.83
N ARG A 15 44.93 -8.93 -24.43
CA ARG A 15 44.37 -7.68 -23.91
C ARG A 15 42.84 -7.68 -23.97
N GLY A 16 42.26 -8.12 -25.09
CA GLY A 16 40.80 -8.22 -25.23
C GLY A 16 40.18 -9.20 -24.23
N LEU A 17 40.86 -10.32 -23.95
CA LEU A 17 40.40 -11.30 -22.96
C LEU A 17 40.37 -10.71 -21.54
N GLY A 18 41.39 -9.93 -21.17
CA GLY A 18 41.43 -9.24 -19.88
C GLY A 18 40.30 -8.23 -19.71
N THR A 19 39.97 -7.47 -20.76
CA THR A 19 38.83 -6.55 -20.74
C THR A 19 37.49 -7.27 -20.62
N ALA A 20 37.34 -8.42 -21.27
CA ALA A 20 36.13 -9.24 -21.18
C ALA A 20 35.94 -9.85 -19.78
N MET A 21 37.02 -10.23 -19.09
CA MET A 21 36.97 -10.73 -17.72
C MET A 21 36.77 -9.63 -16.68
N ALA A 22 37.21 -8.39 -16.97
CA ALA A 22 37.06 -7.26 -16.06
C ALA A 22 35.70 -6.55 -16.19
N LEU A 23 34.94 -6.80 -17.26
CA LEU A 23 33.62 -6.20 -17.42
C LEU A 23 32.61 -6.90 -16.49
N PRO A 24 31.94 -6.17 -15.59
CA PRO A 24 30.76 -6.70 -14.92
C PRO A 24 29.72 -7.08 -15.98
N MET A 25 28.90 -8.11 -15.71
CA MET A 25 27.72 -8.36 -16.53
C MET A 25 26.89 -7.07 -16.61
N LEU A 26 26.64 -6.59 -17.82
CA LEU A 26 25.75 -5.46 -18.05
C LEU A 26 24.32 -5.93 -17.87
N ASP A 27 23.45 -5.10 -17.29
CA ASP A 27 22.02 -5.43 -17.10
C ASP A 27 21.33 -5.82 -18.43
N ALA A 28 21.79 -5.28 -19.56
CA ALA A 28 21.29 -5.64 -20.90
C ALA A 28 21.64 -7.07 -21.35
N MET A 29 22.55 -7.76 -20.66
CA MET A 29 22.93 -9.16 -20.91
C MET A 29 22.13 -10.14 -20.03
N VAL A 30 21.23 -9.62 -19.20
CA VAL A 30 20.28 -10.39 -18.39
C VAL A 30 18.93 -10.36 -19.12
N PRO A 31 18.32 -11.51 -19.45
CA PRO A 31 17.00 -11.54 -20.07
C PRO A 31 16.00 -10.68 -19.28
N ALA A 32 15.18 -9.88 -19.98
CA ALA A 32 14.14 -9.10 -19.32
C ALA A 32 13.27 -10.01 -18.44
N LEU A 33 12.98 -9.58 -17.20
CA LEU A 33 12.25 -10.35 -16.18
C LEU A 33 12.96 -11.61 -15.64
N SER A 34 14.21 -11.88 -16.02
CA SER A 34 15.02 -12.85 -15.26
C SER A 34 15.47 -12.18 -13.96
N GLY A 35 14.88 -12.62 -12.85
CA GLY A 35 15.20 -12.10 -11.53
C GLY A 35 16.71 -12.14 -11.29
N ILE A 36 17.27 -10.98 -10.99
CA ILE A 36 18.67 -10.86 -10.57
C ILE A 36 18.82 -11.76 -9.33
N SER A 37 19.73 -12.73 -9.44
CA SER A 37 20.07 -13.80 -8.50
C SER A 37 19.21 -15.07 -8.58
N GLY A 38 19.87 -16.20 -8.90
CA GLY A 38 19.35 -17.57 -8.79
C GLY A 38 19.09 -18.03 -7.35
N ARG A 39 18.72 -17.12 -6.46
CA ARG A 39 18.00 -17.44 -5.24
C ARG A 39 16.57 -17.64 -5.69
N ALA A 40 15.91 -18.75 -5.33
CA ALA A 40 14.47 -18.83 -5.46
C ALA A 40 13.91 -17.53 -4.86
N ALA A 41 13.35 -16.66 -5.70
CA ALA A 41 12.92 -15.35 -5.26
C ALA A 41 11.90 -15.61 -4.15
N GLU A 42 12.26 -15.28 -2.91
CA GLU A 42 11.30 -15.26 -1.82
C GLU A 42 10.11 -14.45 -2.35
N PRO A 43 8.89 -15.01 -2.35
CA PRO A 43 7.75 -14.34 -2.93
C PRO A 43 7.63 -12.96 -2.29
N VAL A 44 7.43 -11.93 -3.11
CA VAL A 44 7.29 -10.55 -2.63
C VAL A 44 6.09 -10.52 -1.69
N ARG A 45 6.37 -10.38 -0.39
CA ARG A 45 5.35 -10.24 0.65
C ARG A 45 4.74 -8.85 0.50
N ARG A 46 3.43 -8.81 0.35
CA ARG A 46 2.66 -7.57 0.28
C ARG A 46 1.73 -7.50 1.48
N LEU A 47 1.60 -6.29 2.01
CA LEU A 47 0.63 -5.96 3.03
C LEU A 47 -0.36 -4.99 2.40
N GLY A 48 -1.65 -5.22 2.60
CA GLY A 48 -2.71 -4.43 2.01
C GLY A 48 -3.85 -4.23 3.00
N TRP A 49 -4.47 -3.07 2.89
CA TRP A 49 -5.66 -2.71 3.65
C TRP A 49 -6.74 -2.31 2.67
N VAL A 50 -7.98 -2.71 2.98
CA VAL A 50 -9.14 -2.41 2.14
C VAL A 50 -10.18 -1.73 3.03
N TYR A 51 -10.53 -0.51 2.66
CA TYR A 51 -11.60 0.24 3.31
C TYR A 51 -12.93 -0.02 2.61
N CYS A 52 -14.00 -0.20 3.38
CA CYS A 52 -15.36 -0.32 2.88
C CYS A 52 -16.21 0.80 3.50
N PRO A 53 -16.47 1.89 2.76
CA PRO A 53 -17.17 3.06 3.30
C PRO A 53 -18.67 2.80 3.45
N ASN A 54 -19.38 3.75 4.06
CA ASN A 54 -20.85 3.82 4.13
C ASN A 54 -21.54 2.65 4.85
N GLY A 55 -20.77 1.83 5.58
CA GLY A 55 -21.28 0.75 6.41
C GLY A 55 -21.52 -0.55 5.65
N MET A 56 -21.88 -1.57 6.42
CA MET A 56 -22.10 -2.93 5.94
C MET A 56 -23.32 -3.51 6.63
N ALA A 57 -24.04 -4.43 5.99
CA ALA A 57 -25.06 -5.23 6.66
C ALA A 57 -24.39 -6.16 7.69
N MET A 58 -24.23 -5.67 8.92
CA MET A 58 -23.40 -6.32 9.94
C MET A 58 -23.87 -7.73 10.29
N ASP A 59 -25.19 -7.98 10.26
CA ASP A 59 -25.75 -9.32 10.48
C ASP A 59 -25.34 -10.34 9.40
N ALA A 60 -25.09 -9.87 8.17
CA ALA A 60 -24.62 -10.70 7.05
C ALA A 60 -23.09 -10.70 6.91
N TRP A 61 -22.39 -9.77 7.59
CA TRP A 61 -20.94 -9.64 7.59
C TRP A 61 -20.29 -10.39 8.75
N MET A 62 -20.77 -10.18 9.99
CA MET A 62 -20.12 -10.68 11.20
C MET A 62 -20.45 -12.17 11.41
N PRO A 63 -19.43 -13.04 11.43
CA PRO A 63 -19.60 -14.43 11.83
C PRO A 63 -20.16 -14.56 13.25
N ALA A 64 -20.91 -15.63 13.50
CA ALA A 64 -21.31 -15.98 14.86
C ALA A 64 -20.08 -16.33 15.71
N PRO A 65 -20.05 -15.96 17.01
CA PRO A 65 -18.95 -16.31 17.90
C PRO A 65 -18.97 -17.81 18.19
N LYS A 66 -18.11 -18.56 17.50
CA LYS A 66 -17.94 -20.01 17.62
C LYS A 66 -16.45 -20.37 17.69
N GLU A 67 -16.15 -21.57 18.16
CA GLU A 67 -14.76 -22.07 18.22
C GLU A 67 -14.11 -22.20 16.84
N SER A 68 -14.90 -22.52 15.81
CA SER A 68 -14.46 -22.58 14.42
C SER A 68 -15.09 -21.45 13.59
N LEU A 69 -14.30 -20.90 12.66
CA LEU A 69 -14.76 -19.82 11.78
C LEU A 69 -15.77 -20.33 10.75
N GLU A 70 -17.04 -20.03 11.00
CA GLU A 70 -18.12 -20.13 10.02
C GLU A 70 -18.27 -18.80 9.28
N LEU A 71 -17.81 -18.74 8.03
CA LEU A 71 -17.97 -17.57 7.18
C LEU A 71 -19.46 -17.22 6.99
N SER A 72 -19.76 -15.93 7.18
CA SER A 72 -21.07 -15.33 6.91
C SER A 72 -21.35 -15.23 5.40
N THR A 73 -22.56 -14.83 5.03
CA THR A 73 -22.95 -14.70 3.60
C THR A 73 -22.01 -13.75 2.86
N THR A 74 -21.69 -12.59 3.44
CA THR A 74 -20.81 -11.61 2.79
C THR A 74 -19.36 -12.11 2.71
N LEU A 75 -18.92 -12.92 3.66
CA LEU A 75 -17.56 -13.49 3.68
C LEU A 75 -17.44 -14.83 2.92
N SER A 76 -18.54 -15.36 2.39
CA SER A 76 -18.55 -16.64 1.67
C SER A 76 -17.55 -16.75 0.51
N PRO A 77 -17.19 -15.67 -0.23
CA PRO A 77 -16.15 -15.76 -1.27
C PRO A 77 -14.74 -16.12 -0.72
N LEU A 78 -14.49 -15.96 0.57
CA LEU A 78 -13.24 -16.33 1.23
C LEU A 78 -13.14 -17.82 1.57
N ALA A 79 -14.15 -18.64 1.24
CA ALA A 79 -14.16 -20.06 1.54
C ALA A 79 -12.89 -20.83 1.09
N PRO A 80 -12.28 -20.56 -0.09
CA PRO A 80 -11.02 -21.20 -0.49
C PRO A 80 -9.82 -20.84 0.41
N TYR A 81 -9.93 -19.78 1.21
CA TYR A 81 -8.88 -19.23 2.07
C TYR A 81 -9.29 -19.24 3.55
N ARG A 82 -10.28 -20.07 3.94
CA ARG A 82 -10.82 -20.11 5.30
C ARG A 82 -9.73 -20.27 6.37
N ASP A 83 -8.80 -21.20 6.16
CA ASP A 83 -7.72 -21.50 7.10
C ASP A 83 -6.65 -20.39 7.16
N GLN A 84 -6.73 -19.41 6.26
CA GLN A 84 -5.88 -18.22 6.19
C GLN A 84 -6.65 -16.94 6.55
N THR A 85 -7.90 -17.07 7.01
CA THR A 85 -8.78 -15.94 7.32
C THR A 85 -8.99 -15.85 8.82
N VAL A 86 -8.80 -14.65 9.36
CA VAL A 86 -9.16 -14.31 10.74
C VAL A 86 -10.15 -13.15 10.69
N VAL A 87 -11.24 -13.27 11.43
CA VAL A 87 -12.20 -12.18 11.61
C VAL A 87 -12.10 -11.69 13.04
N VAL A 88 -11.72 -10.42 13.20
CA VAL A 88 -11.57 -9.76 14.50
C VAL A 88 -12.73 -8.79 14.69
N SER A 89 -13.40 -8.88 15.83
CA SER A 89 -14.49 -7.98 16.23
C SER A 89 -14.10 -7.16 17.47
N GLY A 90 -14.95 -6.20 17.85
CA GLY A 90 -14.68 -5.33 19.01
C GLY A 90 -13.65 -4.23 18.75
N LEU A 91 -13.39 -3.90 17.48
CA LEU A 91 -12.46 -2.85 17.05
C LEU A 91 -13.17 -1.51 16.76
N ALA A 92 -14.29 -1.24 17.44
CA ALA A 92 -15.02 0.01 17.25
C ALA A 92 -14.13 1.21 17.61
N GLN A 93 -14.03 2.18 16.70
CA GLN A 93 -13.15 3.33 16.85
C GLN A 93 -13.91 4.51 17.45
N GLY A 94 -13.78 4.70 18.77
CA GLY A 94 -14.43 5.82 19.47
C GLY A 94 -13.96 7.20 19.04
N GLN A 95 -12.80 7.30 18.37
CA GLN A 95 -12.32 8.56 17.78
C GLN A 95 -13.14 9.01 16.56
N ALA A 96 -13.99 8.16 16.00
CA ALA A 96 -14.90 8.57 14.92
C ALA A 96 -16.22 9.19 15.42
N GLU A 97 -16.47 9.12 16.74
CA GLU A 97 -17.62 9.76 17.38
C GLU A 97 -17.52 11.28 17.29
N ALA A 98 -18.65 11.98 17.47
CA ALA A 98 -18.70 13.43 17.33
C ALA A 98 -17.75 14.18 18.28
N LEU A 99 -17.59 13.71 19.52
CA LEU A 99 -16.76 14.33 20.57
C LEU A 99 -16.95 15.85 20.81
N GLY A 100 -18.01 16.45 20.26
CA GLY A 100 -18.29 17.89 20.35
C GLY A 100 -18.60 18.53 18.99
N ASP A 101 -18.15 17.90 17.90
CA ASP A 101 -18.12 18.45 16.54
C ASP A 101 -19.46 18.33 15.80
N GLY A 102 -20.45 17.66 16.38
CA GLY A 102 -21.75 17.43 15.76
C GLY A 102 -21.71 16.41 14.62
N ASN A 103 -22.48 16.66 13.55
CA ASN A 103 -22.53 15.77 12.39
C ASN A 103 -21.17 15.75 11.67
N GLY A 104 -20.85 14.69 10.94
CA GLY A 104 -19.53 14.53 10.32
C GLY A 104 -19.07 13.08 10.20
N GLU A 105 -20.00 12.13 10.37
CA GLU A 105 -19.71 10.72 10.58
C GLU A 105 -18.99 10.10 9.39
N HIS A 106 -19.34 10.50 8.17
CA HIS A 106 -18.69 10.02 6.95
C HIS A 106 -17.23 10.46 6.89
N THR A 107 -16.98 11.72 7.26
CA THR A 107 -15.64 12.30 7.26
C THR A 107 -14.79 11.73 8.38
N ARG A 108 -15.32 11.65 9.60
CA ARG A 108 -14.62 11.08 10.76
C ARG A 108 -14.32 9.59 10.59
N ALA A 109 -15.26 8.80 10.05
CA ALA A 109 -15.03 7.38 9.81
C ALA A 109 -13.86 7.13 8.86
N THR A 110 -13.75 7.96 7.82
CA THR A 110 -12.68 7.90 6.82
C THR A 110 -11.36 8.39 7.40
N ALA A 111 -11.36 9.55 8.07
CA ALA A 111 -10.16 10.16 8.64
C ALA A 111 -9.53 9.38 9.79
N THR A 112 -10.31 8.61 10.56
CA THR A 112 -9.82 7.83 11.71
C THR A 112 -9.34 6.43 11.34
N TRP A 113 -9.52 6.02 10.08
CA TRP A 113 -9.13 4.70 9.60
C TRP A 113 -7.60 4.54 9.69
N LEU A 114 -7.16 3.46 10.36
CA LEU A 114 -5.75 3.10 10.57
C LEU A 114 -4.87 4.03 11.43
N ASN A 115 -5.32 5.16 11.94
CA ASN A 115 -4.51 6.02 12.83
C ASN A 115 -5.05 6.08 14.29
N GLY A 116 -6.35 5.84 14.48
CA GLY A 116 -6.99 5.98 15.79
C GLY A 116 -6.85 7.36 16.41
N ILE A 117 -6.89 8.40 15.58
CA ILE A 117 -6.83 9.81 15.96
C ILE A 117 -8.13 10.48 15.53
N HIS A 118 -8.75 11.26 16.42
CA HIS A 118 -9.89 12.10 16.05
C HIS A 118 -9.39 13.26 15.18
N PRO A 119 -9.95 13.46 13.97
CA PRO A 119 -9.50 14.51 13.08
C PRO A 119 -9.86 15.86 13.67
N ARG A 120 -9.03 16.86 13.42
CA ARG A 120 -9.39 18.22 13.81
C ARG A 120 -10.57 18.72 12.99
N GLU A 121 -11.65 19.15 13.64
CA GLU A 121 -12.73 19.93 13.01
C GLU A 121 -12.17 21.23 12.42
N THR A 122 -12.10 21.29 11.10
CA THR A 122 -11.68 22.48 10.35
C THR A 122 -12.07 22.31 8.89
N GLU A 123 -12.54 23.39 8.28
CA GLU A 123 -12.76 23.51 6.83
C GLU A 123 -11.53 24.09 6.11
N GLY A 124 -10.49 24.46 6.87
CA GLY A 124 -9.29 25.12 6.39
C GLY A 124 -8.16 24.18 5.99
N ALA A 125 -6.98 24.76 5.78
CA ALA A 125 -5.76 24.03 5.43
C ALA A 125 -5.01 23.45 6.65
N ASP A 126 -5.47 23.75 7.86
CA ASP A 126 -4.82 23.39 9.13
C ASP A 126 -5.30 22.02 9.67
N VAL A 127 -5.45 21.09 8.74
CA VAL A 127 -5.94 19.72 8.92
C VAL A 127 -4.94 18.88 9.73
N ARG A 128 -5.48 17.95 10.52
CA ARG A 128 -4.70 16.98 11.31
C ARG A 128 -5.43 15.65 11.37
N GLY A 129 -4.86 14.61 10.75
CA GLY A 129 -5.41 13.25 10.69
C GLY A 129 -4.55 12.22 11.43
N GLY A 130 -3.26 12.45 11.62
CA GLY A 130 -2.37 11.49 12.29
C GLY A 130 -1.87 10.38 11.36
N LYS A 131 -0.62 9.94 11.56
CA LYS A 131 0.01 8.90 10.73
C LYS A 131 -0.76 7.58 10.80
N THR A 132 -1.04 6.98 9.64
CA THR A 132 -1.78 5.71 9.55
C THR A 132 -0.86 4.48 9.62
N ALA A 133 -1.42 3.35 10.06
CA ALA A 133 -0.70 2.10 10.27
C ALA A 133 -0.04 1.54 9.00
N ASP A 134 -0.66 1.75 7.83
CA ASP A 134 -0.09 1.42 6.52
C ASP A 134 1.18 2.22 6.23
N GLN A 135 1.21 3.49 6.61
CA GLN A 135 2.39 4.34 6.45
C GLN A 135 3.48 4.02 7.49
N ILE A 136 3.10 3.59 8.70
CA ILE A 136 4.06 3.02 9.66
C ILE A 136 4.70 1.75 9.10
N ALA A 137 3.92 0.89 8.43
CA ALA A 137 4.45 -0.30 7.77
C ALA A 137 5.33 0.07 6.56
N ALA A 138 4.95 1.06 5.77
CA ALA A 138 5.72 1.55 4.61
C ALA A 138 7.13 2.02 5.00
N ASP A 139 7.29 2.70 6.15
CA ASP A 139 8.60 3.13 6.67
C ASP A 139 9.60 1.95 6.88
N GLN A 140 9.06 0.76 7.12
CA GLN A 140 9.85 -0.45 7.41
C GLN A 140 9.97 -1.36 6.20
N LEU A 141 8.84 -1.66 5.54
CA LEU A 141 8.72 -2.64 4.46
C LEU A 141 9.04 -2.04 3.08
N GLY A 142 8.81 -0.73 2.91
CA GLY A 142 8.95 -0.03 1.64
C GLY A 142 10.39 0.26 1.21
N ARG A 143 11.39 -0.16 1.99
CA ARG A 143 12.82 0.15 1.74
C ARG A 143 13.44 -0.61 0.58
N THR A 144 12.82 -1.71 0.18
CA THR A 144 13.34 -2.64 -0.86
C THR A 144 12.41 -2.74 -2.06
N THR A 145 11.37 -1.90 -2.14
CA THR A 145 10.40 -1.86 -3.23
C THR A 145 10.52 -0.52 -3.98
N PRO A 146 10.25 -0.47 -5.29
CA PRO A 146 10.29 0.80 -6.05
C PRO A 146 9.32 1.86 -5.53
N LEU A 147 8.18 1.43 -4.97
CA LEU A 147 7.20 2.27 -4.27
C LEU A 147 7.14 1.80 -2.82
N SER A 148 7.22 2.73 -1.86
CA SER A 148 7.13 2.41 -0.43
C SER A 148 5.70 2.06 0.00
N SER A 149 4.71 2.68 -0.65
CA SER A 149 3.28 2.45 -0.50
C SER A 149 2.59 2.73 -1.84
N LEU A 150 1.38 2.18 -2.02
CA LEU A 150 0.53 2.44 -3.16
C LEU A 150 -0.92 2.48 -2.68
N GLU A 151 -1.50 3.66 -2.71
CA GLU A 151 -2.87 3.90 -2.34
C GLU A 151 -3.75 3.98 -3.59
N LEU A 152 -4.94 3.39 -3.52
CA LEU A 152 -5.89 3.31 -4.62
C LEU A 152 -7.28 3.62 -4.10
N ALA A 153 -8.00 4.49 -4.81
CA ALA A 153 -9.37 4.88 -4.49
C ALA A 153 -10.27 4.74 -5.72
N ILE A 154 -11.57 4.62 -5.46
CA ILE A 154 -12.62 4.66 -6.50
C ILE A 154 -13.31 6.03 -6.59
N ASP A 155 -13.09 6.88 -5.58
CA ASP A 155 -13.65 8.23 -5.46
C ASP A 155 -12.68 9.32 -5.95
N GLN A 156 -13.20 10.54 -6.04
CA GLN A 156 -12.46 11.72 -6.48
C GLN A 156 -11.61 12.27 -5.32
N ASP A 157 -10.35 12.59 -5.61
CA ASP A 157 -9.36 13.13 -4.66
C ASP A 157 -9.24 14.68 -4.71
N PHE A 158 -9.91 15.33 -5.67
CA PHE A 158 -9.72 16.75 -5.97
C PHE A 158 -10.74 17.71 -5.34
N LEU A 159 -11.65 17.21 -4.49
CA LEU A 159 -12.64 18.07 -3.83
C LEU A 159 -11.97 18.95 -2.78
N VAL A 160 -12.29 20.25 -2.80
CA VAL A 160 -11.71 21.25 -1.88
C VAL A 160 -12.84 22.05 -1.24
N GLY A 161 -12.66 22.39 0.04
CA GLY A 161 -13.62 23.16 0.82
C GLY A 161 -14.21 22.32 1.95
N SER A 162 -15.49 22.51 2.24
CA SER A 162 -16.23 21.80 3.28
C SER A 162 -17.06 20.69 2.65
N CYS A 163 -16.85 19.45 3.09
CA CYS A 163 -17.58 18.29 2.57
C CYS A 163 -18.60 17.74 3.58
N ASP A 164 -18.37 17.94 4.88
CA ASP A 164 -19.29 17.47 5.92
C ASP A 164 -19.20 18.38 7.15
N ASN A 165 -20.15 19.30 7.27
CA ASN A 165 -20.46 20.07 8.48
C ASN A 165 -19.26 20.49 9.34
N GLY A 166 -18.32 21.27 8.80
CA GLY A 166 -17.15 21.75 9.56
C GLY A 166 -15.86 20.99 9.29
N TYR A 167 -15.89 19.91 8.51
CA TYR A 167 -14.69 19.21 8.07
C TYR A 167 -14.32 19.47 6.61
N SER A 168 -13.02 19.65 6.42
CA SER A 168 -12.35 19.77 5.14
C SER A 168 -12.51 18.50 4.31
N CYS A 169 -12.80 18.66 3.02
CA CYS A 169 -12.90 17.55 2.06
C CYS A 169 -11.69 16.63 2.06
N ILE A 170 -10.51 17.10 2.46
CA ILE A 170 -9.28 16.30 2.53
C ILE A 170 -9.47 15.02 3.36
N TYR A 171 -10.28 15.09 4.42
CA TYR A 171 -10.52 13.97 5.33
C TYR A 171 -11.40 12.87 4.73
N MET A 172 -12.07 13.16 3.61
CA MET A 172 -12.85 12.20 2.83
C MET A 172 -12.11 11.75 1.58
N ASN A 173 -11.31 12.63 0.98
CA ASN A 173 -10.55 12.35 -0.24
C ASN A 173 -9.44 11.31 -0.03
N THR A 174 -8.96 11.15 1.21
CA THR A 174 -7.91 10.19 1.55
C THR A 174 -8.21 9.41 2.81
N ILE A 175 -7.67 8.20 2.86
CA ILE A 175 -7.66 7.29 4.01
C ILE A 175 -6.24 7.01 4.54
N ALA A 176 -5.20 7.58 3.92
CA ALA A 176 -3.81 7.33 4.28
C ALA A 176 -3.10 8.63 4.61
N TRP A 177 -2.33 8.64 5.70
CA TRP A 177 -1.64 9.84 6.19
C TRP A 177 -0.19 9.50 6.53
N ARG A 178 0.74 10.20 5.86
CA ARG A 178 2.18 10.01 6.04
C ARG A 178 2.66 10.42 7.43
N ASP A 179 2.05 11.47 7.95
CA ASP A 179 2.33 12.09 9.24
C ASP A 179 1.06 12.79 9.76
N GLU A 180 1.19 13.61 10.81
CA GLU A 180 0.06 14.29 11.44
C GLU A 180 -0.75 15.19 10.49
N THR A 181 -0.10 15.76 9.47
CA THR A 181 -0.66 16.83 8.64
C THR A 181 -0.61 16.53 7.13
N THR A 182 0.05 15.44 6.73
CA THR A 182 0.29 15.11 5.32
C THR A 182 -0.58 13.93 4.87
N PRO A 183 -1.70 14.16 4.17
CA PRO A 183 -2.49 13.11 3.53
C PRO A 183 -1.75 12.47 2.34
N LEU A 184 -2.15 11.27 1.95
CA LEU A 184 -1.60 10.51 0.82
C LEU A 184 -2.64 9.71 0.06
N PRO A 185 -2.40 9.54 -1.24
CA PRO A 185 -2.33 10.58 -2.24
C PRO A 185 -3.65 11.35 -2.29
#